data_AF-C3SBD1-F1
#
_entry.id   AF-C3SBD1-F1
#
_cell.length_a   1.000
_cell.length_b   1.000
_cell.length_c   1.000
_cell.angle_alpha   90.00
_cell.angle_beta   90.00
_cell.angle_gamma   90.00
#
_symmetry.space_group_name_H-M   'P 1'
#
loop_
_entity.id
_entity.type
_entity.pdbx_description
1 polymer ?
#
loop_
_entity_poly.entity_id
_entity_poly.type
_entity_poly.pdbx_seq_one_letter_code
_entity_poly.pdbx_strand_id
1 'polypeptide(L)'
;PADSPPSPVDGILGLGMGKAGFAVQLKGQKMITGNVIGHCLSSQGKGVLYVGDFNPPSRGVTWVPMKESLFYYSPGLAEPLIDNQPIRGNPTFEAVFDSGSTYTHVPAQVYNEIVSKVRGTLSESSLEEVKGH
;
A
#
# COMPACT_ATOMS: atom_id res chain seq x y z
N PRO A 1 -15.40 4.32 28.21
CA PRO A 1 -14.66 3.43 29.13
C PRO A 1 -13.19 3.84 29.16
N ALA A 2 -12.69 4.20 30.34
CA ALA A 2 -11.53 5.06 30.56
C ALA A 2 -10.19 4.34 30.79
N ASP A 3 -10.04 3.10 30.33
CA ASP A 3 -8.86 2.25 30.62
C ASP A 3 -8.08 1.81 29.37
N SER A 4 -8.23 2.48 28.22
CA SER A 4 -7.30 2.29 27.11
C SER A 4 -6.02 3.09 27.37
N PRO A 5 -4.82 2.47 27.30
CA PRO A 5 -3.57 3.22 27.42
C PRO A 5 -3.52 4.35 26.39
N PRO A 6 -2.88 5.49 26.72
CA PRO A 6 -2.79 6.60 25.79
C PRO A 6 -2.16 6.13 24.48
N SER A 7 -2.73 6.58 23.37
CA SER A 7 -2.15 6.35 22.04
C SER A 7 -0.70 6.84 22.05
N PRO A 8 0.26 6.06 21.50
CA PRO A 8 1.65 6.51 21.39
C PRO A 8 1.83 7.68 20.40
N VAL A 9 0.76 8.09 19.71
CA VAL A 9 0.74 9.19 18.75
C VAL A 9 -0.40 10.17 19.03
N ASP A 10 -0.13 11.46 18.80
CA ASP A 10 -1.08 12.56 19.03
C ASP A 10 -2.00 12.87 17.83
N GLY A 11 -1.81 12.18 16.70
CA GLY A 11 -2.60 12.45 15.49
C GLY A 11 -2.14 11.69 14.25
N ILE A 12 -2.70 12.10 13.11
CA ILE A 12 -2.47 11.49 11.79
C ILE A 12 -1.95 12.56 10.83
N LEU A 13 -0.86 12.24 10.14
CA LEU A 13 -0.37 13.03 9.01
C LEU A 13 -1.00 12.53 7.71
N GLY A 14 -2.01 13.25 7.20
CA GLY A 14 -2.72 12.87 5.97
C GLY A 14 -1.88 13.13 4.71
N LEU A 15 -1.56 12.08 3.96
CA LEU A 15 -0.77 12.16 2.72
C LEU A 15 -1.63 12.11 1.43
N GLY A 16 -2.96 12.14 1.54
CA GLY A 16 -3.86 12.03 0.39
C GLY A 16 -3.75 13.18 -0.61
N MET A 17 -4.38 13.00 -1.78
CA MET A 17 -4.33 13.94 -2.91
C MET A 17 -5.35 15.10 -2.80
N GLY A 18 -6.21 15.07 -1.77
CA GLY A 18 -7.19 16.13 -1.52
C GLY A 18 -6.56 17.45 -1.03
N LYS A 19 -7.34 18.53 -1.00
CA LYS A 19 -6.88 19.88 -0.59
C LYS A 19 -6.27 19.94 0.83
N ALA A 20 -6.70 19.04 1.71
CA ALA A 20 -6.17 18.93 3.07
C ALA A 20 -4.89 18.06 3.17
N GLY A 21 -4.44 17.46 2.06
CA GLY A 21 -3.23 16.64 2.03
C GLY A 21 -1.98 17.46 2.33
N PHE A 22 -1.04 16.88 3.07
CA PHE A 22 0.15 17.57 3.56
C PHE A 22 0.99 18.21 2.45
N ALA A 23 1.36 17.44 1.42
CA ALA A 23 2.14 17.95 0.28
C ALA A 23 1.35 18.99 -0.55
N VAL A 24 0.03 18.81 -0.68
CA VAL A 24 -0.85 19.76 -1.38
C VAL A 24 -0.83 21.12 -0.68
N GLN A 25 -0.92 21.14 0.66
CA GLN A 25 -0.86 22.36 1.46
C GLN A 25 0.51 23.03 1.36
N LEU A 26 1.61 22.28 1.47
CA LEU A 26 2.97 22.82 1.34
C LEU A 26 3.20 23.45 -0.04
N LYS A 27 2.75 22.79 -1.11
CA LYS A 27 2.82 23.36 -2.47
C LYS A 27 1.98 24.62 -2.59
N GLY A 28 0.76 24.63 -2.04
CA GLY A 28 -0.12 25.80 -2.01
C GLY A 28 0.50 27.01 -1.30
N GLN A 29 1.30 26.75 -0.26
CA GLN A 29 2.06 27.76 0.48
C GLN A 29 3.42 28.10 -0.14
N LYS A 30 3.77 27.51 -1.29
CA LYS A 30 5.04 27.71 -2.01
C LYS A 30 6.29 27.27 -1.22
N MET A 31 6.14 26.31 -0.30
CA MET A 31 7.25 25.74 0.49
C MET A 31 8.02 24.64 -0.26
N ILE A 32 7.37 24.04 -1.27
CA ILE A 32 7.94 23.02 -2.17
C ILE A 32 7.48 23.33 -3.59
N THR A 33 8.20 22.88 -4.63
CA THR A 33 7.79 23.12 -6.02
C THR A 33 6.96 21.96 -6.59
N GLY A 34 7.30 20.72 -6.26
CA GLY A 34 6.55 19.51 -6.61
C GLY A 34 5.53 19.08 -5.55
N ASN A 35 4.35 18.60 -5.99
CA ASN A 35 3.41 17.85 -5.12
C ASN A 35 3.76 16.37 -5.23
N VAL A 36 4.93 16.00 -4.68
CA VAL A 36 5.48 14.65 -4.76
C VAL A 36 5.80 14.18 -3.35
N ILE A 37 5.47 12.92 -3.09
CA ILE A 37 5.77 12.25 -1.83
C ILE A 37 6.48 10.94 -2.18
N GLY A 38 7.56 10.64 -1.48
CA GLY A 38 8.22 9.33 -1.53
C GLY A 38 8.35 8.79 -0.12
N HIS A 39 8.11 7.49 0.08
CA HIS A 39 8.31 6.86 1.38
C HIS A 39 9.02 5.52 1.25
N CYS A 40 9.86 5.22 2.23
CA CYS A 40 10.45 3.90 2.43
C CYS A 40 10.09 3.45 3.84
N LEU A 41 9.15 2.50 3.92
CA LEU A 41 8.71 1.93 5.18
C LEU A 41 9.65 0.81 5.59
N SER A 42 9.91 0.66 6.88
CA SER A 42 10.79 -0.37 7.43
C SER A 42 10.12 -1.04 8.63
N SER A 43 10.09 -2.37 8.63
CA SER A 43 9.62 -3.17 9.77
C SER A 43 10.56 -3.07 10.98
N GLN A 44 11.80 -2.62 10.78
CA GLN A 44 12.81 -2.45 11.83
C GLN A 44 12.91 -0.99 12.32
N GLY A 45 12.00 -0.12 11.88
CA GLY A 45 12.08 1.33 12.11
C GLY A 45 13.08 2.03 11.19
N LYS A 46 13.28 3.34 11.42
CA LYS A 46 14.14 4.22 10.60
C LYS A 46 13.73 4.33 9.11
N GLY A 47 12.45 4.16 8.82
CA GLY A 47 11.90 4.51 7.52
C GLY A 47 12.08 6.00 7.21
N VAL A 48 11.89 6.38 5.95
CA VAL A 48 12.06 7.77 5.48
C VAL A 48 10.84 8.24 4.71
N LEU A 49 10.51 9.53 4.88
CA LEU A 49 9.49 10.25 4.13
C LEU A 49 10.16 11.45 3.45
N TYR A 50 10.02 11.54 2.13
CA TYR A 50 10.45 12.65 1.29
C TYR A 50 9.22 13.41 0.82
N VAL A 51 9.27 14.74 0.85
CA VAL A 51 8.17 15.62 0.41
C VAL A 51 8.73 16.75 -0.44
N GLY A 52 8.11 17.00 -1.58
CA GLY A 52 8.56 18.01 -2.53
C GLY A 52 9.52 17.44 -3.57
N ASP A 53 10.55 18.21 -3.89
CA ASP A 53 11.41 17.96 -5.05
C ASP A 53 12.45 16.89 -4.72
N PHE A 54 12.01 15.64 -4.78
CA PHE A 54 12.87 14.48 -4.77
C PHE A 54 13.11 14.01 -6.20
N ASN A 55 14.37 13.83 -6.59
CA ASN A 55 14.73 13.14 -7.82
C ASN A 55 14.69 11.63 -7.56
N PRO A 56 13.64 10.90 -8.00
CA PRO A 56 13.60 9.47 -7.86
C PRO A 56 14.79 8.84 -8.59
N PRO A 57 15.35 7.73 -8.08
CA PRO A 57 16.38 7.00 -8.79
C PRO A 57 15.92 6.68 -10.22
N SER A 58 16.75 7.00 -11.21
CA SER A 58 16.43 6.73 -12.62
C SER A 58 16.46 5.24 -12.99
N ARG A 59 16.97 4.39 -12.08
CA ARG A 59 17.03 2.94 -12.22
C ARG A 59 16.37 2.27 -11.01
N GLY A 60 15.70 1.15 -11.25
CA GLY A 60 15.07 0.34 -10.19
C GLY A 60 13.68 0.83 -9.75
N VAL A 61 13.07 1.76 -10.48
CA VAL A 61 11.70 2.24 -10.22
C VAL A 61 10.82 1.89 -11.41
N THR A 62 9.68 1.26 -11.13
CA THR A 62 8.60 1.04 -12.09
C THR A 62 7.53 2.10 -11.87
N TRP A 63 7.15 2.80 -12.93
CA TRP A 63 6.13 3.84 -12.89
C TRP A 63 4.79 3.31 -13.37
N VAL A 64 3.71 3.73 -12.71
CA VAL A 64 2.33 3.44 -13.09
C VAL A 64 1.51 4.73 -12.99
N PRO A 65 0.61 5.04 -13.94
CA PRO A 65 -0.26 6.20 -13.82
C PRO A 65 -1.20 6.03 -12.61
N MET A 66 -1.41 7.11 -11.88
CA MET A 66 -2.39 7.18 -10.78
C MET A 66 -3.67 7.83 -11.27
N LYS A 67 -4.83 7.38 -10.78
CA LYS A 67 -6.14 8.00 -11.08
C LYS A 67 -6.25 9.37 -10.39
N GLU A 68 -6.23 10.43 -11.19
CA GLU A 68 -6.26 11.82 -10.69
C GLU A 68 -7.62 12.27 -10.13
N SER A 69 -8.71 11.57 -10.46
CA SER A 69 -10.06 11.90 -10.00
C SER A 69 -10.36 11.49 -8.55
N LEU A 70 -9.40 10.84 -7.88
CA LEU A 70 -9.56 10.27 -6.54
C LEU A 70 -8.75 11.07 -5.51
N PHE A 71 -9.20 11.05 -4.26
CA PHE A 71 -8.46 11.68 -3.14
C PHE A 71 -7.42 10.75 -2.50
N TYR A 72 -7.39 9.49 -2.94
CA TYR A 72 -6.47 8.44 -2.51
C TYR A 72 -5.68 7.91 -3.71
N TYR A 73 -4.56 7.24 -3.44
CA TYR A 73 -3.67 6.74 -4.47
C TYR A 73 -4.15 5.39 -5.00
N SER A 74 -4.51 5.37 -6.29
CA SER A 74 -4.89 4.15 -6.98
C SER A 74 -4.29 4.12 -8.39
N PRO A 75 -3.61 3.03 -8.79
CA PRO A 75 -3.22 2.79 -10.17
C PRO A 75 -4.39 2.24 -11.02
N GLY A 76 -5.56 1.98 -10.43
CA GLY A 76 -6.72 1.39 -11.07
C GLY A 76 -6.86 -0.12 -10.84
N LEU A 77 -7.43 -0.81 -11.83
CA LEU A 77 -7.69 -2.25 -11.75
C LEU A 77 -6.38 -3.03 -11.77
N ALA A 78 -6.24 -3.98 -10.86
CA ALA A 78 -5.14 -4.93 -10.79
C ALA A 78 -5.64 -6.36 -10.94
N GLU A 79 -4.85 -7.18 -11.61
CA GLU A 79 -5.03 -8.64 -11.71
C GLU A 79 -3.95 -9.31 -10.85
N PRO A 80 -4.31 -10.16 -9.87
CA PRO A 80 -3.35 -10.84 -9.02
C PRO A 80 -2.72 -12.04 -9.75
N LEU A 81 -1.40 -12.14 -9.66
CA LEU A 81 -0.60 -13.24 -10.21
C LEU A 81 0.10 -14.00 -9.09
N ILE A 82 0.14 -15.33 -9.18
CA ILE A 82 0.97 -16.21 -8.34
C ILE A 82 1.91 -16.96 -9.28
N ASP A 83 3.22 -16.90 -9.04
CA ASP A 83 4.25 -17.46 -9.92
C ASP A 83 4.10 -17.03 -11.40
N ASN A 84 3.80 -15.74 -11.61
CA ASN A 84 3.49 -15.15 -12.92
C ASN A 84 2.28 -15.77 -13.65
N GLN A 85 1.40 -16.49 -12.94
CA GLN A 85 0.17 -17.04 -13.49
C GLN A 85 -1.05 -16.38 -12.84
N PRO A 86 -2.08 -16.02 -13.64
CA PRO A 86 -3.35 -15.55 -13.10
C PRO A 86 -3.98 -16.55 -12.14
N ILE A 87 -4.63 -16.04 -11.10
CA ILE A 87 -5.51 -16.88 -10.27
C ILE A 87 -6.78 -17.24 -11.05
N ARG A 88 -7.49 -18.28 -10.59
CA ARG A 88 -8.68 -18.80 -11.29
C ARG A 88 -9.73 -17.71 -11.53
N GLY A 89 -10.17 -17.61 -12.78
CA GLY A 89 -11.21 -16.67 -13.20
C GLY A 89 -10.71 -15.25 -13.46
N ASN A 90 -9.41 -15.00 -13.35
CA ASN A 90 -8.74 -13.74 -13.68
C ASN A 90 -9.48 -12.51 -13.12
N PRO A 91 -9.83 -12.50 -11.82
CA PRO A 91 -10.57 -11.39 -11.24
C PRO A 91 -9.71 -10.13 -11.26
N THR A 92 -10.34 -9.00 -11.58
CA THR A 92 -9.74 -7.69 -11.42
C THR A 92 -10.42 -6.94 -10.28
N PHE A 93 -9.65 -6.13 -9.56
CA PHE A 93 -10.17 -5.27 -8.51
C PHE A 93 -9.39 -3.97 -8.43
N GLU A 94 -10.03 -2.92 -7.92
CA GLU A 94 -9.36 -1.63 -7.74
C GLU A 94 -8.25 -1.76 -6.69
N ALA A 95 -7.01 -1.52 -7.10
CA ALA A 95 -5.88 -1.46 -6.19
C ALA A 95 -5.79 -0.06 -5.56
N VAL A 96 -5.49 0.00 -4.26
CA VAL A 96 -5.32 1.26 -3.53
C VAL A 96 -4.07 1.14 -2.66
N PHE A 97 -3.25 2.19 -2.62
CA PHE A 97 -2.15 2.28 -1.67
C PHE A 97 -2.66 2.89 -0.37
N ASP A 98 -2.61 2.11 0.71
CA ASP A 98 -3.05 2.50 2.04
C ASP A 98 -1.94 2.21 3.07
N SER A 99 -1.75 3.15 3.99
CA SER A 99 -0.83 3.02 5.14
C SER A 99 -1.58 2.92 6.48
N GLY A 100 -2.91 2.97 6.46
CA GLY A 100 -3.77 2.82 7.62
C GLY A 100 -3.99 1.36 8.06
N SER A 101 -3.54 0.39 7.28
CA SER A 101 -3.60 -1.05 7.59
C SER A 101 -2.22 -1.70 7.57
N THR A 102 -2.02 -2.72 8.41
CA THR A 102 -0.80 -3.54 8.43
C THR A 102 -0.79 -4.61 7.32
N TYR A 103 -1.97 -5.07 6.90
CA TYR A 103 -2.11 -6.15 5.91
C TYR A 103 -2.80 -5.65 4.65
N THR A 104 -2.51 -6.32 3.53
CA THR A 104 -3.23 -6.14 2.26
C THR A 104 -4.62 -6.77 2.35
N HIS A 105 -5.64 -5.99 2.08
CA HIS A 105 -7.03 -6.46 1.99
C HIS A 105 -7.38 -6.75 0.53
N VAL A 106 -8.00 -7.90 0.27
CA VAL A 106 -8.46 -8.30 -1.07
C VAL A 106 -9.90 -8.81 -0.97
N PRO A 107 -10.67 -8.79 -2.08
CA PRO A 107 -12.00 -9.41 -2.10
C PRO A 107 -11.95 -10.87 -1.66
N ALA A 108 -12.98 -11.35 -0.95
CA ALA A 108 -12.99 -12.69 -0.38
C ALA A 108 -12.75 -13.81 -1.41
N GLN A 109 -13.27 -13.65 -2.63
CA GLN A 109 -13.02 -14.58 -3.74
C GLN A 109 -11.52 -14.66 -4.09
N VAL A 110 -10.86 -13.50 -4.20
CA VAL A 110 -9.42 -13.42 -4.49
C VAL A 110 -8.62 -14.03 -3.35
N TYR A 111 -8.96 -13.71 -2.10
CA TYR A 111 -8.30 -14.29 -0.92
C TYR A 111 -8.36 -15.83 -0.93
N ASN A 112 -9.55 -16.40 -1.16
CA ASN A 112 -9.74 -17.84 -1.14
C ASN A 112 -8.94 -18.55 -2.23
N GLU A 113 -8.87 -17.99 -3.44
CA GLU A 113 -8.06 -18.53 -4.53
C GLU A 113 -6.55 -18.43 -4.24
N ILE A 114 -6.09 -17.32 -3.65
CA ILE A 114 -4.70 -17.18 -3.22
C ILE A 114 -4.34 -18.26 -2.17
N VAL A 115 -5.16 -18.40 -1.13
CA VAL A 115 -4.94 -19.39 -0.06
C VAL A 115 -4.96 -20.81 -0.62
N SER A 116 -5.90 -21.12 -1.52
CA SER A 116 -6.00 -22.42 -2.20
C SER A 116 -4.73 -22.73 -2.99
N LYS A 117 -4.24 -21.78 -3.79
CA LYS A 117 -3.03 -21.94 -4.59
C LYS A 117 -1.78 -22.13 -3.73
N VAL A 118 -1.62 -21.31 -2.68
CA VAL A 118 -0.50 -21.42 -1.74
C VAL A 118 -0.53 -22.78 -1.03
N ARG A 119 -1.69 -23.23 -0.55
CA ARG A 119 -1.82 -24.57 0.06
C ARG A 119 -1.48 -25.70 -0.91
N GLY A 120 -1.89 -25.57 -2.17
CA GLY A 120 -1.52 -26.50 -3.24
C GLY A 120 0.00 -26.59 -3.40
N THR A 121 0.69 -25.45 -3.54
CA THR A 121 2.15 -25.41 -3.64
C THR A 121 2.84 -25.96 -2.38
N LEU A 122 2.30 -25.67 -1.19
CA LEU A 122 2.85 -26.18 0.07
C LEU A 122 2.69 -27.71 0.21
N SER A 123 1.64 -28.30 -0.35
CA SER A 123 1.43 -29.75 -0.30
C SER A 123 2.51 -30.54 -1.03
N GLU A 124 3.24 -29.89 -1.94
CA GLU A 124 4.40 -30.44 -2.66
C GLU A 124 5.73 -30.13 -1.94
N SER A 125 5.69 -29.44 -0.79
CA SER A 125 6.84 -29.00 -0.01
C SER A 125 6.95 -29.73 1.34
N SER A 126 8.07 -29.52 2.04
CA SER A 126 8.27 -30.00 3.42
C SER A 126 7.77 -29.03 4.50
N LEU A 127 7.05 -27.97 4.12
CA LEU A 127 6.58 -26.94 5.05
C LEU A 127 5.22 -27.33 5.64
N GLU A 128 5.02 -27.05 6.93
CA GLU A 128 3.77 -27.33 7.64
C GLU A 128 2.99 -26.04 7.94
N GLU A 129 1.65 -26.12 7.88
CA GLU A 129 0.77 -25.01 8.24
C GLU A 129 0.77 -24.81 9.77
N VAL A 130 1.31 -23.68 10.23
CA VAL A 130 1.25 -23.30 11.64
C VAL A 130 -0.08 -22.60 11.90
N LYS A 131 -0.92 -23.17 12.77
CA LYS A 131 -2.14 -22.52 13.21
C LYS A 131 -1.78 -21.30 14.07
N GLY A 132 -2.21 -20.11 13.63
CA GLY A 132 -2.09 -18.88 14.42
C GLY A 132 -2.84 -19.02 15.76
N HIS A 133 -2.27 -18.45 16.82
CA HIS A 133 -2.92 -18.30 18.13
C HIS A 133 -4.06 -17.29 18.07
#